data_AF-K1KFC2-F1
#
_entry.id   AF-K1KFC2-F1
#
_cell.length_a   1.000
_cell.length_b   1.000
_cell.length_c   1.000
_cell.angle_alpha   90.00
_cell.angle_beta   90.00
_cell.angle_gamma   90.00
#
_symmetry.space_group_name_H-M   'P 1'
#
loop_
_entity.id
_entity.type
_entity.pdbx_description
1 polymer ?
#
loop_
_entity_poly.entity_id
_entity_poly.type
_entity_poly.pdbx_seq_one_letter_code
_entity_poly.pdbx_strand_id
1 'polypeptide(L)'
;MQAETSETSETEPLKGISEATAAEILAFRDDRQWLPYHNPKDLAMSVAIEAGELLEVFQWSGTDLERGERRGELADELADVLIYAAMLADRAGLSMDEIVRAKLVKSAARYPVDKVKGLGGASYERCRAEARKAGC
;
A
#
# COMPACT_ATOMS: atom_id res chain seq x y z
N MET A 1 -0.33 -46.22 4.07
CA MET A 1 0.25 -45.14 4.89
C MET A 1 1.11 -44.30 3.96
N GLN A 2 0.51 -43.28 3.33
CA GLN A 2 1.26 -42.32 2.53
C GLN A 2 1.49 -41.11 3.43
N ALA A 3 2.77 -40.75 3.57
CA ALA A 3 3.19 -39.60 4.34
C ALA A 3 2.81 -38.33 3.56
N GLU A 4 2.00 -37.47 4.18
CA GLU A 4 1.78 -36.11 3.73
C GLU A 4 3.08 -35.33 3.97
N THR A 5 3.80 -35.02 2.90
CA THR A 5 4.90 -34.08 2.96
C THR A 5 4.32 -32.68 3.04
N SER A 6 4.47 -32.06 4.20
CA SER A 6 4.17 -30.64 4.42
C SER A 6 5.12 -29.77 3.58
N GLU A 7 4.60 -29.15 2.53
CA GLU A 7 5.31 -28.06 1.85
C GLU A 7 5.18 -26.80 2.72
N THR A 8 6.17 -26.58 3.59
CA THR A 8 6.41 -25.25 4.13
C THR A 8 7.12 -24.46 3.04
N SER A 9 6.35 -23.68 2.27
CA SER A 9 6.90 -22.65 1.39
C SER A 9 7.64 -21.63 2.28
N GLU A 10 8.97 -21.65 2.24
CA GLU A 10 9.81 -20.60 2.82
C GLU A 10 9.60 -19.33 1.98
N THR A 11 8.68 -18.47 2.43
CA THR A 11 8.42 -17.21 1.74
C THR A 11 9.58 -16.25 2.00
N GLU A 12 10.26 -15.82 0.94
CA GLU A 12 11.22 -14.72 1.05
C GLU A 12 10.52 -13.51 1.68
N PRO A 13 11.20 -12.77 2.59
CA PRO A 13 10.63 -11.58 3.18
C PRO A 13 10.33 -10.55 2.08
N LEU A 14 9.24 -9.80 2.26
CA LEU A 14 8.90 -8.70 1.35
C LEU A 14 10.07 -7.70 1.29
N LYS A 15 10.64 -7.55 0.09
CA LYS A 15 11.66 -6.53 -0.19
C LYS A 15 10.93 -5.23 -0.52
N GLY A 16 11.12 -4.20 0.30
CA GLY A 16 10.59 -2.86 0.05
C GLY A 16 11.40 -2.09 -1.01
N ILE A 17 11.05 -0.82 -1.20
CA ILE A 17 11.85 0.12 -2.00
C ILE A 17 13.21 0.29 -1.33
N SER A 18 14.28 0.00 -2.05
CA SER A 18 15.65 0.19 -1.56
C SER A 18 16.01 1.68 -1.49
N GLU A 19 17.02 2.04 -0.69
CA GLU A 19 17.54 3.41 -0.66
C GLU A 19 18.01 3.89 -2.04
N ALA A 20 18.62 3.01 -2.83
CA ALA A 20 19.07 3.32 -4.19
C ALA A 20 17.87 3.64 -5.11
N THR A 21 16.83 2.81 -5.07
CA THR A 21 15.60 3.02 -5.85
C THR A 21 14.87 4.30 -5.41
N ALA A 22 14.83 4.59 -4.10
CA ALA A 22 14.26 5.83 -3.59
C ALA A 22 15.03 7.06 -4.12
N ALA A 23 16.36 6.99 -4.14
CA ALA A 23 17.19 8.05 -4.71
C ALA A 23 16.95 8.23 -6.22
N GLU A 24 16.78 7.14 -6.98
CA GLU A 24 16.43 7.18 -8.40
C GLU A 24 15.07 7.86 -8.65
N ILE A 25 14.07 7.59 -7.80
CA ILE A 25 12.75 8.25 -7.86
C ILE A 25 12.90 9.78 -7.69
N LEU A 26 13.67 10.22 -6.69
CA LEU A 26 13.87 11.65 -6.44
C LEU A 26 14.70 12.32 -7.54
N ALA A 27 15.75 11.64 -8.02
CA ALA A 27 16.53 12.10 -9.15
C ALA A 27 15.67 12.25 -10.42
N PHE A 28 14.77 11.30 -10.69
CA PHE A 28 13.86 11.38 -11.83
C PHE A 28 13.00 12.65 -11.84
N ARG A 29 12.49 13.05 -10.66
CA ARG A 29 11.77 14.32 -10.46
C ARG A 29 12.68 15.53 -10.65
N ASP A 30 13.86 15.49 -10.02
CA ASP A 30 14.75 16.65 -9.93
C ASP A 30 15.45 16.95 -11.25
N ASP A 31 15.84 15.93 -12.02
CA ASP A 31 16.41 16.04 -13.37
C ASP A 31 15.46 16.73 -14.34
N ARG A 32 14.16 16.62 -14.10
CA ARG A 32 13.08 17.28 -14.88
C ARG A 32 12.68 18.63 -14.32
N GLN A 33 13.33 19.07 -13.24
CA GLN A 33 13.01 20.31 -12.52
C GLN A 33 11.54 20.37 -12.08
N TRP A 34 10.96 19.23 -11.69
CA TRP A 34 9.55 19.14 -11.30
C TRP A 34 9.27 19.49 -9.85
N LEU A 35 10.31 19.65 -9.04
CA LEU A 35 10.19 19.99 -7.62
C LEU A 35 9.23 21.17 -7.31
N PRO A 36 9.17 22.27 -8.11
CA PRO A 36 8.22 23.36 -7.87
C PRO A 36 6.75 22.97 -8.05
N TYR A 37 6.45 22.00 -8.93
CA TYR A 37 5.09 21.51 -9.20
C TYR A 37 4.70 20.39 -8.24
N HIS A 38 5.68 19.64 -7.72
CA HIS A 38 5.49 18.57 -6.75
C HIS A 38 5.36 19.12 -5.32
N ASN A 39 4.33 19.95 -5.08
CA ASN A 39 3.91 20.32 -3.72
C ASN A 39 3.02 19.21 -3.10
N PRO A 40 2.87 19.16 -1.77
CA PRO A 40 2.14 18.07 -1.11
C PRO A 40 0.69 17.89 -1.58
N LYS A 41 0.00 18.96 -1.96
CA LYS A 41 -1.40 18.90 -2.43
C LYS A 41 -1.45 18.21 -3.79
N ASP A 42 -0.60 18.62 -4.73
CA ASP A 42 -0.59 18.05 -6.08
C ASP A 42 -0.06 16.61 -6.08
N LEU A 43 0.95 16.29 -5.28
CA LEU A 43 1.42 14.90 -5.12
C LEU A 43 0.34 13.99 -4.50
N ALA A 44 -0.43 14.47 -3.53
CA ALA A 44 -1.55 13.71 -2.98
C ALA A 44 -2.66 13.47 -4.02
N MET A 45 -2.86 14.42 -4.94
CA MET A 45 -3.76 14.23 -6.08
C MET A 45 -3.21 13.17 -7.05
N SER A 46 -1.92 13.19 -7.38
CA SER A 46 -1.29 12.16 -8.21
C SER A 46 -1.47 10.77 -7.59
N VAL A 47 -1.19 10.59 -6.28
CA VAL A 47 -1.45 9.31 -5.60
C VAL A 47 -2.89 8.83 -5.77
N ALA A 48 -3.87 9.74 -5.71
CA ALA A 48 -5.27 9.39 -5.88
C ALA A 48 -5.63 9.04 -7.34
N ILE A 49 -4.97 9.67 -8.31
CA ILE A 49 -5.14 9.38 -9.74
C ILE A 49 -4.60 7.98 -10.04
N GLU A 50 -3.37 7.67 -9.66
CA GLU A 50 -2.78 6.34 -9.92
C GLU A 50 -3.48 5.23 -9.14
N ALA A 51 -4.01 5.54 -7.95
CA ALA A 51 -4.87 4.59 -7.24
C ALA A 51 -6.18 4.32 -8.00
N GLY A 52 -6.65 5.28 -8.80
CA GLY A 52 -7.76 5.11 -9.73
C GLY A 52 -7.39 4.20 -10.89
N GLU A 53 -6.24 4.40 -11.52
CA GLU A 53 -5.74 3.55 -12.62
C GLU A 53 -5.52 2.10 -12.13
N LEU A 54 -4.96 1.94 -10.92
CA LEU A 54 -4.87 0.64 -10.26
C LEU A 54 -6.24 -0.02 -10.05
N LEU A 55 -7.29 0.75 -9.74
CA LEU A 55 -8.65 0.21 -9.65
C LEU A 55 -9.19 -0.21 -11.02
N GLU A 56 -8.84 0.48 -12.09
CA GLU A 56 -9.24 0.13 -13.47
C GLU A 56 -8.69 -1.23 -13.89
N VAL A 57 -7.56 -1.68 -13.31
CA VAL A 57 -7.02 -3.02 -13.52
C VAL A 57 -8.06 -4.10 -13.17
N PHE A 58 -8.85 -3.89 -12.11
CA PHE A 58 -9.86 -4.82 -11.61
C PHE A 58 -11.27 -4.53 -12.11
N GLN A 59 -11.49 -3.42 -12.81
CA GLN A 59 -12.82 -3.06 -13.29
C GLN A 59 -13.35 -4.15 -14.24
N TRP A 60 -14.58 -4.60 -13.98
CA TRP A 60 -15.27 -5.65 -14.76
C TRP A 60 -14.62 -7.05 -14.72
N SER A 61 -13.73 -7.35 -13.76
CA SER A 61 -13.06 -8.66 -13.68
C SER A 61 -13.97 -9.83 -13.26
N GLY A 62 -15.16 -9.53 -12.75
CA GLY A 62 -16.13 -10.53 -12.32
C GLY A 62 -15.63 -11.34 -11.13
N THR A 63 -15.15 -12.56 -11.39
CA THR A 63 -14.63 -13.47 -10.35
C THR A 63 -13.11 -13.57 -10.35
N ASP A 64 -12.43 -12.95 -11.32
CA ASP A 64 -10.97 -12.87 -11.34
C ASP A 64 -10.49 -11.78 -10.37
N LEU A 65 -9.99 -12.21 -9.21
CA LEU A 65 -9.50 -11.34 -8.15
C LEU A 65 -7.99 -11.11 -8.19
N GLU A 66 -7.28 -11.88 -9.02
CA GLU A 66 -5.81 -11.87 -9.08
C GLU A 66 -5.28 -11.16 -10.33
N ARG A 67 -6.15 -10.95 -11.33
CA ARG A 67 -5.84 -10.27 -12.60
C ARG A 67 -4.60 -10.83 -13.28
N GLY A 68 -4.50 -12.17 -13.33
CA GLY A 68 -3.33 -12.85 -13.88
C GLY A 68 -2.98 -12.42 -15.31
N GLU A 69 -3.99 -12.15 -16.15
CA GLU A 69 -3.83 -11.68 -17.53
C GLU A 69 -3.37 -10.21 -17.64
N ARG A 70 -3.62 -9.38 -16.61
CA ARG A 70 -3.23 -7.96 -16.52
C ARG A 70 -2.17 -7.73 -15.44
N ARG A 71 -1.36 -8.75 -15.12
CA ARG A 71 -0.35 -8.67 -14.06
C ARG A 71 0.71 -7.58 -14.31
N GLY A 72 1.01 -7.29 -15.58
CA GLY A 72 1.89 -6.18 -15.97
C GLY A 72 1.29 -4.84 -15.56
N GLU A 73 0.07 -4.54 -16.02
CA GLU A 73 -0.67 -3.33 -15.66
C GLU A 73 -0.83 -3.20 -14.14
N LEU A 74 -1.16 -4.28 -13.44
CA LEU A 74 -1.22 -4.28 -11.97
C LEU A 74 0.11 -3.84 -11.33
N ALA A 75 1.24 -4.31 -11.87
CA ALA A 75 2.55 -3.97 -11.34
C ALA A 75 2.93 -2.50 -11.65
N ASP A 76 2.60 -2.04 -12.86
CA ASP A 76 2.87 -0.67 -13.30
C ASP A 76 2.06 0.34 -12.47
N GLU A 77 0.75 0.16 -12.37
CA GLU A 77 -0.10 1.10 -11.60
C GLU A 77 0.21 1.08 -10.10
N LEU A 78 0.55 -0.08 -9.54
CA LEU A 78 1.00 -0.16 -8.15
C LEU A 78 2.34 0.56 -7.96
N ALA A 79 3.26 0.47 -8.93
CA ALA A 79 4.52 1.18 -8.87
C ALA A 79 4.29 2.69 -8.91
N ASP A 80 3.39 3.20 -9.73
CA ASP A 80 3.10 4.63 -9.82
C ASP A 80 2.50 5.19 -8.52
N VAL A 81 1.57 4.46 -7.88
CA VAL A 81 1.08 4.81 -6.52
C VAL A 81 2.23 4.93 -5.53
N LEU A 82 3.17 3.98 -5.55
CA LEU A 82 4.31 3.95 -4.64
C LEU A 82 5.32 5.08 -4.93
N ILE A 83 5.57 5.38 -6.20
CA ILE A 83 6.47 6.45 -6.64
C ILE A 83 5.96 7.81 -6.16
N TYR A 84 4.70 8.15 -6.41
CA TYR A 84 4.14 9.41 -5.95
C TYR A 84 4.01 9.48 -4.43
N ALA A 85 3.71 8.35 -3.76
CA ALA A 85 3.72 8.29 -2.30
C ALA A 85 5.13 8.56 -1.72
N ALA A 86 6.18 8.01 -2.34
CA ALA A 86 7.56 8.26 -1.93
C ALA A 86 7.96 9.73 -2.15
N MET A 87 7.60 10.32 -3.31
CA MET A 87 7.81 11.75 -3.55
C MET A 87 7.05 12.63 -2.56
N LEU A 88 5.82 12.24 -2.17
CA LEU A 88 5.03 12.94 -1.17
C LEU A 88 5.67 12.87 0.21
N ALA A 89 6.14 11.68 0.61
CA ALA A 89 6.84 11.49 1.88
C ALA A 89 8.09 12.36 1.96
N ASP A 90 8.93 12.34 0.91
CA ASP A 90 10.11 13.22 0.78
C ASP A 90 9.72 14.70 0.89
N ARG A 91 8.71 15.13 0.12
CA ARG A 91 8.26 16.53 0.11
C ARG A 91 7.72 17.00 1.46
N ALA A 92 7.12 16.09 2.22
CA ALA A 92 6.58 16.33 3.55
C ALA A 92 7.60 16.14 4.69
N GLY A 93 8.84 15.69 4.38
CA GLY A 93 9.86 15.39 5.39
C GLY A 93 9.50 14.19 6.26
N LEU A 94 8.84 13.18 5.70
CA LEU A 94 8.38 11.99 6.39
C LEU A 94 9.21 10.77 6.00
N SER A 95 9.64 9.98 7.00
CA SER A 95 10.15 8.63 6.75
C SER A 95 9.00 7.67 6.50
N MET A 96 9.00 7.02 5.34
CA MET A 96 7.98 6.03 4.97
C MET A 96 7.91 4.87 5.98
N ASP A 97 9.06 4.36 6.43
CA ASP A 97 9.12 3.26 7.39
C ASP A 97 8.51 3.67 8.74
N GLU A 98 8.90 4.85 9.25
CA GLU A 98 8.42 5.33 10.55
C GLU A 98 6.91 5.59 10.56
N ILE A 99 6.37 6.24 9.52
CA ILE A 99 4.93 6.52 9.44
C ILE A 99 4.11 5.25 9.29
N VAL A 100 4.60 4.26 8.53
CA VAL A 100 3.93 2.96 8.37
C VAL A 100 3.98 2.19 9.68
N ARG A 101 5.14 2.09 10.34
CA ARG A 101 5.30 1.41 11.62
C ARG A 101 4.41 2.02 12.70
N ALA A 102 4.37 3.36 12.81
CA ALA A 102 3.49 4.05 13.75
C ALA A 102 2.01 3.79 13.42
N LYS A 103 1.64 3.74 12.14
CA LYS A 103 0.27 3.42 11.72
C LYS A 103 -0.10 1.98 12.03
N LEU A 104 0.80 1.02 11.85
CA LEU A 104 0.58 -0.40 12.16
C LEU A 104 0.28 -0.60 13.65
N VAL A 105 1.01 0.06 14.55
CA VAL A 105 0.71 0.02 16.01
C VAL A 105 -0.70 0.53 16.29
N LYS A 106 -1.08 1.68 15.72
CA LYS A 106 -2.44 2.23 15.88
C LYS A 106 -3.52 1.31 15.28
N SER A 107 -3.24 0.69 14.13
CA SER A 107 -4.15 -0.23 13.47
C SER A 107 -4.32 -1.54 14.26
N ALA A 108 -3.25 -2.08 14.86
CA ALA A 108 -3.32 -3.25 15.72
C ALA A 108 -4.16 -3.01 16.98
N ALA A 109 -4.04 -1.82 17.58
CA ALA A 109 -4.89 -1.42 18.69
C ALA A 109 -6.37 -1.24 18.26
N ARG A 110 -6.60 -0.72 17.05
CA ARG A 110 -7.93 -0.53 16.48
C ARG A 110 -8.61 -1.84 16.08
N TYR A 111 -7.84 -2.83 15.61
CA TYR A 111 -8.32 -4.11 15.11
C TYR A 111 -7.61 -5.28 15.83
N PRO A 112 -7.93 -5.55 17.11
CA PRO A 112 -7.35 -6.67 17.85
C PRO A 112 -7.61 -8.02 17.19
N VAL A 113 -6.62 -8.92 17.20
CA VAL A 113 -6.67 -10.22 16.50
C VAL A 113 -7.89 -11.06 16.91
N ASP A 114 -8.17 -11.13 18.21
CA ASP A 114 -9.31 -11.85 18.80
C ASP A 114 -10.66 -11.30 18.35
N LYS A 115 -10.71 -10.04 17.91
CA LYS A 115 -11.94 -9.37 17.47
C LYS A 115 -12.17 -9.41 15.96
N VAL A 116 -11.17 -9.76 15.15
CA VAL A 116 -11.28 -9.71 13.68
C VAL A 116 -10.95 -11.02 12.96
N LYS A 117 -10.08 -11.86 13.53
CA LYS A 117 -9.58 -13.06 12.85
C LYS A 117 -10.72 -14.05 12.57
N GLY A 118 -10.97 -14.32 11.28
CA GLY A 118 -11.99 -15.27 10.83
C GLY A 118 -13.44 -14.78 10.92
N LEU A 119 -13.66 -13.49 11.28
CA LEU A 119 -14.99 -12.95 11.56
C LEU A 119 -15.57 -12.08 10.42
N GLY A 120 -14.87 -11.97 9.29
CA GLY A 120 -15.34 -11.30 8.08
C GLY A 120 -15.56 -9.78 8.23
N GLY A 121 -16.20 -9.16 7.23
CA GLY A 121 -16.36 -7.70 7.14
C GLY A 121 -17.14 -7.05 8.29
N ALA A 122 -18.10 -7.76 8.89
CA ALA A 122 -18.88 -7.24 10.02
C ALA A 122 -18.02 -6.97 11.27
N SER A 123 -16.94 -7.75 11.46
CA SER A 123 -15.99 -7.52 12.56
C SER A 123 -15.19 -6.24 12.37
N TYR A 124 -14.83 -5.95 11.12
CA TYR A 124 -14.10 -4.77 10.72
C TYR A 124 -14.94 -3.49 10.94
N GLU A 125 -16.20 -3.50 10.51
CA GLU A 125 -17.12 -2.37 10.69
C GLU A 125 -17.36 -2.05 12.17
N ARG A 126 -17.52 -3.08 13.00
CA ARG A 126 -17.68 -2.93 14.46
C ARG A 126 -16.47 -2.27 15.10
N CYS A 127 -15.27 -2.80 14.86
CA CYS A 127 -14.03 -2.25 15.40
C CYS A 127 -13.80 -0.81 14.91
N ARG A 128 -14.10 -0.53 13.64
CA ARG A 128 -14.03 0.82 13.07
C ARG A 128 -15.00 1.79 13.76
N ALA A 129 -16.23 1.36 14.04
CA ALA A 129 -17.23 2.17 14.73
C ALA A 129 -16.85 2.43 16.21
N GLU A 130 -16.33 1.43 16.91
CA GLU A 130 -15.83 1.56 18.28
C GLU A 130 -14.68 2.57 18.36
N ALA A 131 -13.72 2.50 17.44
CA ALA A 131 -12.59 3.42 17.40
C ALA A 131 -12.99 4.86 17.12
N ARG A 132 -13.97 5.08 16.22
CA ARG A 132 -14.52 6.43 15.96
C ARG A 132 -15.15 7.04 17.21
N LYS A 133 -15.87 6.25 18.02
CA LYS A 133 -16.46 6.71 19.29
C LYS A 133 -15.39 7.04 20.33
N ALA A 134 -14.27 6.34 20.32
CA ALA A 134 -13.15 6.56 21.22
C ALA A 134 -12.25 7.76 20.83
N GLY A 135 -12.50 8.42 19.70
CA GLY A 135 -11.65 9.51 19.19
C GLY A 135 -10.29 9.03 18.65
N CYS A 136 -10.17 7.74 18.32
CA CYS A 136 -8.94 7.08 17.89
C CYS A 136 -8.86 6.83 16.39
#